data_AF-A0A9D6MDM2-F1
#
_entry.id   AF-A0A9D6MDM2-F1
#
_cell.length_a   1.000
_cell.length_b   1.000
_cell.length_c   1.000
_cell.angle_alpha   90.00
_cell.angle_beta   90.00
_cell.angle_gamma   90.00
#
_symmetry.space_group_name_H-M   'P 1'
#
loop_
_entity.id
_entity.type
_entity.pdbx_description
1 polymer ?
#
loop_
_entity_poly.entity_id
_entity_poly.type
_entity_poly.pdbx_seq_one_letter_code
_entity_poly.pdbx_strand_id
1 'polypeptide(L)'
;MATASGDNARLVSEGIQAIKRGDKQLGAELLIRATEADPRSEQAWVWLSLAVDAPEDKLVALENVLAINPNNVPARDQARWWRQKIAGESPGAASAHADESPHLRPVVETQDHADAITSLTVRESPAPQIGVPSAYAPAARAEETDDGIDDPYQCAYCGRSTDPVDRRCPHCGRNLMMTRPASARASGVLKTATFFVGMLFATGLFEILPPLIARFVSRGADVVPYQVILRYPGAELMLGNFLNWSGSIATGLLILAVARAAIMLILTVGLFARSSSLYYVTIVVLILDVMWNFYRAAAGYAGSASAVGDVLMALAALPMVFAADRDFHVVRARLTVLPDTHLRGATAFYKAGHAYRKLGMWAMAVAQWRQAVGAQPREVLYYKDLGVGYAQIDRFDRSLRVLEEAARQAPGDPEIPEIVALVRARQDKAEEKRK
;
A
#
# COMPACT_ATOMS: atom_id res chain seq x y z
N MET A 1 -12.70 8.19 38.92
CA MET A 1 -12.52 8.61 37.52
C MET A 1 -11.03 8.70 37.26
N ALA A 2 -10.42 7.63 36.73
CA ALA A 2 -9.04 7.68 36.27
C ALA A 2 -9.02 8.51 34.98
N THR A 3 -8.11 9.49 34.88
CA THR A 3 -7.99 10.37 33.73
C THR A 3 -7.42 9.59 32.55
N ALA A 4 -7.89 9.87 31.32
CA ALA A 4 -7.42 9.20 30.09
C ALA A 4 -5.88 9.24 29.90
N SER A 5 -5.20 10.20 30.53
CA SER A 5 -3.72 10.27 30.57
C SER A 5 -3.07 9.17 31.44
N GLY A 6 -3.72 8.75 32.52
CA GLY A 6 -3.20 7.73 33.45
C GLY A 6 -3.26 6.32 32.85
N ASP A 7 -4.35 6.02 32.13
CA ASP A 7 -4.50 4.75 31.43
C ASP A 7 -3.48 4.59 30.30
N ASN A 8 -3.19 5.68 29.58
CA ASN A 8 -2.16 5.67 28.53
C ASN A 8 -0.75 5.45 29.07
N ALA A 9 -0.38 6.15 30.16
CA ALA A 9 0.92 5.95 30.82
C ALA A 9 1.10 4.49 31.28
N ARG A 10 0.01 3.84 31.72
CA ARG A 10 0.02 2.42 32.08
C ARG A 10 0.31 1.53 30.86
N LEU A 11 -0.40 1.75 29.75
CA LEU A 11 -0.19 1.00 28.50
C LEU A 11 1.24 1.12 27.97
N VAL A 12 1.82 2.32 27.99
CA VAL A 12 3.23 2.53 27.61
C VAL A 12 4.17 1.74 28.53
N SER A 13 3.95 1.82 29.84
CA SER A 13 4.80 1.11 30.82
C SER A 13 4.73 -0.42 30.68
N GLU A 14 3.53 -0.98 30.48
CA GLU A 14 3.30 -2.41 30.29
C GLU A 14 3.92 -2.89 28.96
N GLY A 15 3.76 -2.11 27.89
CA GLY A 15 4.36 -2.39 26.59
C GLY A 15 5.89 -2.43 26.64
N ILE A 16 6.52 -1.47 27.34
CA ILE A 16 7.97 -1.45 27.54
C ILE A 16 8.43 -2.69 28.34
N GLN A 17 7.69 -3.07 29.38
CA GLN A 17 8.02 -4.26 30.18
C GLN A 17 7.85 -5.57 29.38
N ALA A 18 6.88 -5.65 28.48
CA ALA A 18 6.71 -6.80 27.59
C ALA A 18 7.91 -6.94 26.63
N ILE A 19 8.35 -5.84 26.01
CA ILE A 19 9.54 -5.83 25.12
C ILE A 19 10.79 -6.25 25.88
N LYS A 20 11.00 -5.73 27.10
CA LYS A 20 12.14 -6.09 27.95
C LYS A 20 12.16 -7.58 28.34
N ARG A 21 11.00 -8.22 28.41
CA ARG A 21 10.86 -9.66 28.67
C ARG A 21 11.02 -10.53 27.41
N GLY A 22 11.26 -9.92 26.25
CA GLY A 22 11.40 -10.60 24.97
C GLY A 22 10.09 -10.79 24.19
N ASP A 23 8.96 -10.40 24.76
CA ASP A 23 7.65 -10.49 24.09
C ASP A 23 7.38 -9.22 23.28
N LYS A 24 7.96 -9.19 22.08
CA LYS A 24 7.81 -8.06 21.14
C LYS A 24 6.39 -7.92 20.59
N GLN A 25 5.65 -9.02 20.46
CA GLN A 25 4.29 -9.01 19.91
C GLN A 25 3.31 -8.33 20.87
N LEU A 26 3.30 -8.78 22.12
CA LEU A 26 2.48 -8.15 23.16
C LEU A 26 2.90 -6.70 23.41
N GLY A 27 4.21 -6.44 23.37
CA GLY A 27 4.76 -5.09 23.48
C GLY A 27 4.27 -4.16 22.37
N ALA A 28 4.30 -4.61 21.12
CA ALA A 28 3.82 -3.85 19.97
C ALA A 28 2.31 -3.56 20.09
N GLU A 29 1.49 -4.55 20.48
CA GLU A 29 0.04 -4.38 20.62
C GLU A 29 -0.31 -3.32 21.68
N LEU A 30 0.33 -3.38 22.85
CA LEU A 30 0.10 -2.42 23.94
C LEU A 30 0.55 -1.01 23.54
N LEU A 31 1.66 -0.89 22.82
CA LEU A 31 2.17 0.41 22.36
C LEU A 31 1.34 0.99 21.22
N ILE A 32 0.79 0.18 20.31
CA ILE A 32 -0.14 0.65 19.28
C ILE A 32 -1.37 1.27 19.96
N ARG A 33 -1.97 0.56 20.92
CA ARG A 33 -3.11 1.08 21.69
C ARG A 33 -2.76 2.36 22.45
N ALA A 34 -1.53 2.47 22.97
CA ALA A 34 -1.05 3.70 23.60
C ALA A 34 -0.92 4.85 22.60
N THR A 35 -0.40 4.60 21.39
CA THR A 35 -0.30 5.61 20.33
C THR A 35 -1.64 6.04 19.75
N GLU A 36 -2.64 5.15 19.76
CA GLU A 36 -4.03 5.49 19.38
C GLU A 36 -4.70 6.39 20.43
N ALA A 37 -4.41 6.16 21.72
CA ALA A 37 -4.93 6.96 22.82
C ALA A 37 -4.23 8.33 22.93
N ASP A 38 -2.91 8.39 22.71
CA ASP A 38 -2.14 9.61 22.66
C ASP A 38 -1.11 9.58 21.51
N PRO A 39 -1.47 10.16 20.35
CA PRO A 39 -0.57 10.24 19.21
C PRO A 39 0.68 11.09 19.46
N ARG A 40 0.72 11.91 20.52
CA ARG A 40 1.86 12.80 20.83
C ARG A 40 2.86 12.18 21.80
N SER A 41 2.66 10.92 22.21
CA SER A 41 3.58 10.21 23.10
C SER A 41 4.85 9.77 22.37
N GLU A 42 5.91 10.58 22.47
CA GLU A 42 7.22 10.27 21.88
C GLU A 42 7.75 8.90 22.34
N GLN A 43 7.60 8.59 23.63
CA GLN A 43 8.09 7.34 24.20
C GLN A 43 7.38 6.11 23.63
N ALA A 44 6.07 6.18 23.39
CA ALA A 44 5.32 5.08 22.80
C ALA A 44 5.81 4.77 21.38
N TRP A 45 6.02 5.81 20.56
CA TRP A 45 6.52 5.67 19.19
C TRP A 45 7.96 5.16 19.12
N VAL A 46 8.85 5.62 20.00
CA VAL A 46 10.23 5.11 20.07
C VAL A 46 10.23 3.61 20.37
N TRP A 47 9.50 3.17 21.40
CA TRP A 47 9.48 1.75 21.76
C TRP A 47 8.74 0.90 20.73
N LEU A 48 7.73 1.45 20.06
CA LEU A 48 7.05 0.77 18.98
C LEU A 48 8.00 0.48 17.80
N SER A 49 8.91 1.42 17.48
CA SER A 49 9.92 1.21 16.43
C SER A 49 10.87 0.03 16.69
N LEU A 50 11.00 -0.39 17.95
CA LEU A 50 11.81 -1.55 18.36
C LEU A 50 11.02 -2.86 18.39
N ALA A 51 9.70 -2.76 18.57
CA ALA A 51 8.80 -3.89 18.73
C ALA A 51 8.28 -4.43 17.39
N VAL A 52 8.08 -3.57 16.40
CA VAL A 52 7.61 -3.97 15.06
C VAL A 52 8.72 -4.65 14.26
N ASP A 53 8.39 -5.68 13.49
CA ASP A 53 9.38 -6.45 12.73
C ASP A 53 9.65 -5.88 11.34
N ALA A 54 8.61 -5.39 10.66
CA ALA A 54 8.69 -4.90 9.29
C ALA A 54 9.51 -3.60 9.18
N PRO A 55 10.45 -3.49 8.22
CA PRO A 55 11.30 -2.32 8.08
C PRO A 55 10.52 -1.03 7.80
N GLU A 56 9.40 -1.12 7.08
CA GLU A 56 8.51 0.00 6.82
C GLU A 56 7.83 0.51 8.10
N ASP A 57 7.32 -0.41 8.94
CA ASP A 57 6.65 -0.05 10.19
C ASP A 57 7.63 0.59 11.18
N LYS A 58 8.90 0.15 11.19
CA LYS A 58 9.98 0.78 11.95
C LYS A 58 10.20 2.22 11.51
N LEU A 59 10.25 2.44 10.19
CA LEU A 59 10.44 3.77 9.64
C LEU A 59 9.26 4.69 9.99
N VAL A 60 8.02 4.22 9.86
CA VAL A 60 6.81 4.99 10.21
C VAL A 60 6.83 5.40 11.68
N ALA A 61 7.16 4.48 12.59
CA ALA A 61 7.26 4.79 14.01
C ALA A 61 8.32 5.87 14.29
N LEU A 62 9.49 5.79 13.65
CA LEU A 62 10.56 6.78 13.77
C LEU A 62 10.21 8.13 13.16
N GLU A 63 9.44 8.16 12.07
CA GLU A 63 8.97 9.40 11.46
C GLU A 63 7.95 10.11 12.34
N ASN A 64 7.08 9.36 13.03
CA ASN A 64 6.18 9.93 14.04
C ASN A 64 6.95 10.51 15.24
N VAL A 65 8.04 9.87 15.68
CA VAL A 65 8.94 10.44 16.70
C VAL A 65 9.51 11.78 16.24
N LEU A 66 10.00 11.86 15.00
CA LEU A 66 10.57 13.09 14.45
C LEU A 66 9.53 14.19 14.18
N ALA A 67 8.28 13.81 13.92
CA ALA A 67 7.18 14.75 13.80
C ALA A 67 6.83 15.39 15.16
N ILE A 68 6.98 14.66 16.26
CA ILE A 68 6.77 15.17 17.62
C ILE A 68 8.00 15.95 18.11
N ASN A 69 9.19 15.37 17.93
CA ASN A 69 10.48 15.92 18.36
C ASN A 69 11.51 15.86 17.22
N PRO A 70 11.60 16.91 16.38
CA PRO A 70 12.56 16.98 15.27
C PRO A 70 14.03 16.93 15.71
N ASN A 71 14.31 17.22 16.99
CA ASN A 71 15.65 17.24 17.57
C ASN A 71 16.08 15.88 18.13
N ASN A 72 15.27 14.84 18.02
CA ASN A 72 15.64 13.48 18.42
C ASN A 72 16.69 12.90 17.44
N VAL A 73 17.97 13.13 17.75
CA VAL A 73 19.11 12.70 16.94
C VAL A 73 19.11 11.18 16.70
N PRO A 74 18.91 10.31 17.72
CA PRO A 74 18.84 8.87 17.51
C PRO A 74 17.76 8.45 16.52
N ALA A 75 16.54 8.98 16.65
CA ALA A 75 15.44 8.64 15.74
C ALA A 75 15.72 9.09 14.30
N ARG A 76 16.40 10.23 14.14
CA ARG A 76 16.78 10.78 12.82
C ARG A 76 17.80 9.92 12.11
N ASP A 77 18.81 9.45 12.83
CA ASP A 77 19.86 8.61 12.26
C ASP A 77 19.32 7.22 11.93
N GLN A 78 18.48 6.66 12.81
CA GLN A 78 17.83 5.36 12.59
C GLN A 78 16.84 5.42 11.41
N ALA A 79 16.05 6.49 11.29
CA ALA A 79 15.16 6.70 10.15
C ALA A 79 15.94 6.83 8.83
N ARG A 80 17.07 7.56 8.83
CA ARG A 80 17.95 7.66 7.66
C ARG A 80 18.50 6.30 7.24
N TRP A 81 18.95 5.51 8.20
CA TRP A 81 19.47 4.16 7.96
C TRP A 81 18.40 3.25 7.34
N TRP A 82 17.19 3.23 7.91
CA TRP A 82 16.08 2.43 7.36
C TRP A 82 15.63 2.91 5.98
N ARG A 83 15.60 4.22 5.71
CA ARG A 83 15.31 4.75 4.36
C ARG A 83 16.29 4.23 3.31
N GLN A 84 17.58 4.21 3.63
CA GLN A 84 18.61 3.69 2.72
C GLN A 84 18.45 2.19 2.49
N LYS A 85 18.17 1.41 3.54
CA LYS A 85 17.99 -0.03 3.43
C LYS A 85 16.76 -0.40 2.60
N ILE A 86 15.62 0.24 2.84
CA ILE A 86 14.38 0.06 2.05
C ILE A 86 14.59 0.49 0.58
N ALA A 87 15.38 1.55 0.35
CA ALA A 87 15.73 1.99 -1.00
C ALA A 87 16.69 1.02 -1.72
N GLY A 88 17.61 0.38 -0.98
CA GLY A 88 18.56 -0.60 -1.51
C GLY A 88 17.95 -1.98 -1.77
N GLU A 89 16.88 -2.36 -1.06
CA GLU A 89 16.16 -3.62 -1.23
C GLU A 89 15.12 -3.58 -2.38
N SER A 90 15.01 -2.47 -3.11
CA SER A 90 14.19 -2.40 -4.33
C SER A 90 14.75 -3.33 -5.42
N PRO A 91 14.00 -4.35 -5.88
CA PRO A 91 14.46 -5.22 -6.96
C PRO A 91 14.34 -4.46 -8.29
N GLY A 92 15.39 -3.72 -8.63
CA GLY A 92 15.41 -2.90 -9.85
C GLY A 92 16.72 -2.17 -10.15
N ALA A 93 17.77 -2.33 -9.35
CA ALA A 93 19.06 -1.68 -9.59
C ALA A 93 20.22 -2.68 -9.78
N ALA A 94 19.94 -3.85 -10.35
CA ALA A 94 20.96 -4.81 -10.77
C ALA A 94 21.14 -4.80 -12.29
N SER A 95 21.76 -3.73 -12.81
CA SER A 95 22.56 -3.78 -14.04
C SER A 95 23.35 -2.47 -14.22
N ALA A 96 24.51 -2.36 -13.56
CA ALA A 96 25.65 -1.64 -14.10
C ALA A 96 26.87 -1.91 -13.21
N HIS A 97 27.95 -2.36 -13.85
CA HIS A 97 29.30 -2.57 -13.30
C HIS A 97 29.55 -3.90 -12.59
N ALA A 98 29.74 -4.93 -13.43
CA ALA A 98 30.84 -5.86 -13.21
C ALA A 98 32.13 -5.13 -13.62
N ASP A 99 33.03 -4.87 -12.68
CA ASP A 99 34.38 -5.41 -12.72
C ASP A 99 35.09 -5.16 -11.37
N GLU A 100 36.05 -6.03 -11.06
CA GLU A 100 37.08 -5.90 -10.02
C GLU A 100 36.74 -6.33 -8.58
N SER A 101 37.02 -7.61 -8.32
CA SER A 101 37.36 -8.12 -6.97
C SER A 101 38.84 -7.88 -6.66
N PRO A 102 39.21 -7.70 -5.38
CA PRO A 102 40.09 -8.71 -4.78
C PRO A 102 39.75 -9.08 -3.32
N HIS A 103 39.52 -10.37 -3.12
CA HIS A 103 39.86 -11.28 -2.01
C HIS A 103 40.01 -10.83 -0.53
N LEU A 104 39.20 -11.53 0.30
CA LEU A 104 39.53 -12.29 1.54
C LEU A 104 39.81 -11.55 2.87
N ARG A 105 38.87 -11.67 3.83
CA ARG A 105 38.91 -12.65 4.95
C ARG A 105 37.62 -12.62 5.81
N PRO A 106 37.25 -13.75 6.47
CA PRO A 106 35.99 -13.89 7.19
C PRO A 106 36.12 -13.34 8.62
N VAL A 107 35.11 -12.59 9.09
CA VAL A 107 34.99 -12.21 10.50
C VAL A 107 33.79 -12.92 11.09
N VAL A 108 34.12 -13.69 12.12
CA VAL A 108 33.30 -14.53 12.99
C VAL A 108 32.27 -13.69 13.74
N GLU A 109 31.05 -14.21 13.86
CA GLU A 109 30.04 -13.74 14.81
C GLU A 109 30.57 -13.86 16.24
N THR A 110 30.66 -12.74 16.95
CA THR A 110 30.64 -12.74 18.41
C THR A 110 29.59 -11.78 18.90
N GLN A 111 28.58 -12.37 19.54
CA GLN A 111 27.70 -11.71 20.50
C GLN A 111 28.57 -11.08 21.59
N ASP A 112 28.66 -9.77 21.62
CA ASP A 112 29.07 -8.99 22.80
C ASP A 112 28.83 -7.53 22.44
N HIS A 113 27.78 -6.92 23.00
CA HIS A 113 27.63 -5.49 23.31
C HIS A 113 26.19 -5.26 23.81
N ALA A 114 25.81 -5.99 24.86
CA ALA A 114 24.58 -5.71 25.62
C ALA A 114 24.83 -4.83 26.87
N ASP A 115 26.09 -4.57 27.24
CA ASP A 115 26.39 -4.04 28.60
C ASP A 115 27.04 -2.64 28.66
N ALA A 116 26.99 -1.84 27.59
CA ALA A 116 27.67 -0.53 27.55
C ALA A 116 26.76 0.71 27.47
N ILE A 117 25.45 0.60 27.76
CA ILE A 117 24.50 1.73 27.59
C ILE A 117 23.99 2.29 28.94
N THR A 118 24.34 1.69 30.08
CA THR A 118 23.75 2.06 31.39
C THR A 118 24.39 3.27 32.06
N SER A 119 25.30 4.00 31.42
CA SER A 119 25.82 5.23 32.00
C SER A 119 26.16 6.22 30.90
N LEU A 120 25.46 7.36 30.87
CA LEU A 120 26.03 8.66 30.50
C LEU A 120 24.99 9.75 30.85
N THR A 121 25.13 10.22 32.08
CA THR A 121 24.55 11.47 32.57
C THR A 121 25.07 12.67 31.77
N VAL A 122 24.15 13.58 31.49
CA VAL A 122 24.36 14.87 30.82
C VAL A 122 25.51 15.64 31.47
N ARG A 123 26.48 16.05 30.66
CA ARG A 123 27.43 17.12 31.00
C ARG A 123 27.33 18.18 29.91
N GLU A 124 26.63 19.26 30.22
CA GLU A 124 26.64 20.48 29.41
C GLU A 124 28.05 21.06 29.38
N SER A 125 28.56 21.26 28.16
CA SER A 125 29.70 22.13 27.88
C SER A 125 29.51 22.71 26.47
N PRO A 126 29.80 24.00 26.25
CA PRO A 126 29.31 24.76 25.10
C PRO A 126 30.05 24.36 23.81
N ALA A 127 29.29 24.20 22.73
CA ALA A 127 29.84 23.82 21.42
C ALA A 127 30.68 24.95 20.80
N PRO A 128 31.83 24.63 20.17
CA PRO A 128 32.62 25.59 19.41
C PRO A 128 31.89 25.94 18.11
N GLN A 129 31.89 27.23 17.77
CA GLN A 129 31.32 27.74 16.53
C GLN A 129 32.21 27.33 15.36
N ILE A 130 31.76 26.35 14.57
CA ILE A 130 32.38 25.99 13.28
C ILE A 130 31.35 26.26 12.19
N GLY A 131 31.63 27.30 11.40
CA GLY A 131 30.78 27.75 10.30
C GLY A 131 30.69 26.72 9.18
N VAL A 132 29.45 26.38 8.81
CA VAL A 132 29.14 25.60 7.61
C VAL A 132 28.90 26.58 6.44
N PRO A 133 29.43 26.33 5.23
CA PRO A 133 29.15 27.17 4.06
C PRO A 133 27.66 27.10 3.71
N SER A 134 26.97 28.22 3.86
CA SER A 134 25.58 28.41 3.48
C SER A 134 25.45 28.50 1.96
N ALA A 135 25.19 27.36 1.29
CA ALA A 135 24.83 27.32 -0.13
C ALA A 135 23.31 27.21 -0.38
N TYR A 136 22.48 27.37 0.65
CA TYR A 136 21.03 27.59 0.52
C TYR A 136 20.56 28.45 1.71
N ALA A 137 21.02 29.71 1.78
CA ALA A 137 20.26 30.73 2.48
C ALA A 137 19.12 31.16 1.54
N PRO A 138 17.84 30.89 1.86
CA PRO A 138 16.78 31.57 1.14
C PRO A 138 16.96 33.07 1.40
N ALA A 139 17.01 33.86 0.33
CA ALA A 139 16.89 35.31 0.43
C ALA A 139 15.73 35.62 1.37
N ALA A 140 15.98 36.49 2.34
CA ALA A 140 15.05 36.88 3.40
C ALA A 140 13.61 36.95 2.87
N ARG A 141 12.83 35.89 3.12
CA ARG A 141 11.39 35.93 2.91
C ARG A 141 10.89 36.85 4.00
N ALA A 142 10.26 37.96 3.61
CA ALA A 142 9.27 38.61 4.45
C ALA A 142 8.42 37.50 5.08
N GLU A 143 8.15 37.57 6.39
CA GLU A 143 7.27 36.62 7.09
C GLU A 143 5.99 36.42 6.26
N GLU A 144 5.95 35.36 5.44
CA GLU A 144 4.76 34.97 4.74
C GLU A 144 3.80 34.52 5.83
N THR A 145 2.70 35.24 5.99
CA THR A 145 1.58 34.81 6.82
C THR A 145 1.31 33.34 6.50
N ASP A 146 1.44 32.46 7.50
CA ASP A 146 1.12 31.04 7.36
C ASP A 146 -0.37 30.92 7.00
N ASP A 147 -0.64 30.81 5.71
CA ASP A 147 -1.99 30.72 5.15
C ASP A 147 -2.52 29.28 5.19
N GLY A 148 -1.84 28.39 5.92
CA GLY A 148 -2.23 27.01 6.16
C GLY A 148 -2.30 26.16 4.90
N ILE A 149 -1.71 26.60 3.78
CA ILE A 149 -1.77 25.87 2.51
C ILE A 149 -0.96 24.57 2.56
N ASP A 150 0.03 24.50 3.45
CA ASP A 150 0.88 23.34 3.66
C ASP A 150 0.32 22.41 4.76
N ASP A 151 -0.86 22.72 5.32
CA ASP A 151 -1.57 21.84 6.25
C ASP A 151 -2.08 20.58 5.52
N PRO A 152 -1.60 19.37 5.89
CA PRO A 152 -2.06 18.11 5.30
C PRO A 152 -3.56 17.85 5.52
N TYR A 153 -4.15 18.43 6.56
CA TYR A 153 -5.55 18.26 6.95
C TYR A 153 -6.48 19.31 6.36
N GLN A 154 -6.01 20.16 5.44
CA GLN A 154 -6.90 21.03 4.70
C GLN A 154 -7.89 20.23 3.86
N CYS A 155 -9.07 20.81 3.63
CA CYS A 155 -10.07 20.20 2.78
C CYS A 155 -9.56 20.11 1.33
N ALA A 156 -9.50 18.88 0.78
CA ALA A 156 -9.12 18.59 -0.61
C ALA A 156 -9.89 19.38 -1.68
N TYR A 157 -11.06 19.92 -1.33
CA TYR A 157 -11.93 20.66 -2.23
C TYR A 157 -11.77 22.18 -2.12
N CYS A 158 -11.91 22.74 -0.91
CA CYS A 158 -11.93 24.20 -0.71
C CYS A 158 -10.62 24.78 -0.15
N GLY A 159 -9.64 23.94 0.20
CA GLY A 159 -8.33 24.40 0.69
C GLY A 159 -8.34 25.12 2.03
N ARG A 160 -9.41 24.99 2.82
CA ARG A 160 -9.47 25.50 4.20
C ARG A 160 -9.01 24.43 5.17
N SER A 161 -8.28 24.81 6.22
CA SER A 161 -7.89 23.88 7.27
C SER A 161 -9.14 23.28 7.92
N THR A 162 -9.04 22.01 8.31
CA THR A 162 -10.12 21.28 8.97
C THR A 162 -9.53 20.42 10.08
N ASP A 163 -10.32 20.10 11.10
CA ASP A 163 -9.82 19.30 12.22
C ASP A 163 -9.61 17.85 11.79
N PRO A 164 -8.52 17.14 12.19
CA PRO A 164 -8.27 15.74 11.84
C PRO A 164 -9.41 14.74 12.13
N VAL A 165 -10.34 15.07 13.03
CA VAL A 165 -11.51 14.23 13.37
C VAL A 165 -12.71 14.47 12.43
N ASP A 166 -12.74 15.61 11.71
CA ASP A 166 -13.84 15.97 10.82
C ASP A 166 -14.05 14.98 9.66
N ARG A 167 -15.19 14.28 9.65
CA ARG A 167 -15.57 13.41 8.52
C ARG A 167 -16.11 14.20 7.32
N ARG A 168 -16.63 15.40 7.56
CA ARG A 168 -17.13 16.32 6.54
C ARG A 168 -16.53 17.70 6.78
N CYS A 169 -16.25 18.42 5.71
CA CYS A 169 -15.70 19.77 5.83
C CYS A 169 -16.76 20.73 6.41
N PRO A 170 -16.48 21.47 7.50
CA PRO A 170 -17.41 22.44 8.08
C PRO A 170 -17.67 23.64 7.16
N HIS A 171 -16.77 23.92 6.22
CA HIS A 171 -16.87 25.07 5.33
C HIS A 171 -17.64 24.79 4.04
N CYS A 172 -17.41 23.62 3.42
CA CYS A 172 -18.03 23.28 2.13
C CYS A 172 -19.02 22.11 2.20
N GLY A 173 -19.17 21.47 3.36
CA GLY A 173 -20.11 20.35 3.59
C GLY A 173 -19.74 19.02 2.91
N ARG A 174 -18.66 18.97 2.13
CA ARG A 174 -18.24 17.77 1.38
C ARG A 174 -17.67 16.70 2.31
N ASN A 175 -17.90 15.44 1.94
CA ASN A 175 -17.33 14.28 2.65
C ASN A 175 -15.82 14.22 2.44
N LEU A 176 -15.06 14.12 3.54
CA LEU A 176 -13.60 13.99 3.53
C LEU A 176 -13.15 12.54 3.65
N MET A 177 -14.07 11.59 3.82
CA MET A 177 -13.76 10.17 3.96
C MET A 177 -13.89 9.44 2.62
N MET A 178 -12.87 8.67 2.27
CA MET A 178 -12.86 7.74 1.14
C MET A 178 -12.63 6.30 1.63
N THR A 179 -13.19 5.34 0.92
CA THR A 179 -12.89 3.92 1.14
C THR A 179 -11.70 3.53 0.29
N ARG A 180 -10.63 3.05 0.92
CA ARG A 180 -9.47 2.48 0.23
C ARG A 180 -9.15 1.10 0.80
N PRO A 181 -8.58 0.19 0.00
CA PRO A 181 -7.98 -1.01 0.57
C PRO A 181 -6.92 -0.62 1.62
N ALA A 182 -6.82 -1.40 2.70
CA ALA A 182 -5.87 -1.15 3.78
C ALA A 182 -4.43 -1.03 3.23
N SER A 183 -4.06 -1.91 2.31
CA SER A 183 -2.77 -1.95 1.64
C SER A 183 -2.83 -1.35 0.22
N ALA A 184 -1.89 -0.45 -0.10
CA ALA A 184 -1.77 0.07 -1.47
C ALA A 184 -1.29 -1.01 -2.45
N ARG A 185 -0.39 -1.90 -1.99
CA ARG A 185 0.18 -3.01 -2.78
C ARG A 185 -0.31 -4.35 -2.24
N ALA A 186 -0.50 -5.31 -3.14
CA ALA A 186 -0.81 -6.70 -2.76
C ALA A 186 0.37 -7.31 -1.99
N SER A 187 0.09 -7.88 -0.82
CA SER A 187 1.09 -8.60 -0.03
C SER A 187 1.70 -9.78 -0.80
N GLY A 188 2.91 -10.18 -0.41
CA GLY A 188 3.53 -11.40 -0.94
C GLY A 188 2.67 -12.64 -0.70
N VAL A 189 1.99 -12.68 0.45
CA VAL A 189 1.08 -13.77 0.85
C VAL A 189 -0.15 -13.84 -0.05
N LEU A 190 -0.75 -12.70 -0.43
CA LEU A 190 -1.85 -12.70 -1.39
C LEU A 190 -1.41 -13.25 -2.76
N LYS A 191 -0.19 -12.93 -3.19
CA LYS A 191 0.36 -13.45 -4.46
C LYS A 191 0.56 -14.97 -4.40
N THR A 192 1.10 -15.49 -3.30
CA THR A 192 1.26 -16.94 -3.12
C THR A 192 -0.09 -17.63 -3.02
N ALA A 193 -1.05 -17.09 -2.27
CA ALA A 193 -2.42 -17.59 -2.21
C ALA A 193 -3.08 -17.64 -3.59
N THR A 194 -2.98 -16.55 -4.36
CA THR A 194 -3.50 -16.49 -5.74
C THR A 194 -2.82 -17.50 -6.66
N PHE A 195 -1.51 -17.73 -6.49
CA PHE A 195 -0.78 -18.75 -7.23
C PHE A 195 -1.29 -20.16 -6.93
N PHE A 196 -1.49 -20.52 -5.66
CA PHE A 196 -2.02 -21.83 -5.28
C PHE A 196 -3.44 -22.06 -5.81
N VAL A 197 -4.32 -21.06 -5.68
CA VAL A 197 -5.70 -21.14 -6.22
C VAL A 197 -5.69 -21.21 -7.76
N GLY A 198 -4.77 -20.48 -8.40
CA GLY A 198 -4.53 -20.58 -9.85
C GLY A 198 -3.98 -21.95 -10.28
N MET A 199 -3.18 -22.60 -9.44
CA MET A 199 -2.69 -23.95 -9.71
C MET A 199 -3.82 -24.98 -9.62
N LEU A 200 -4.75 -24.84 -8.66
CA LEU A 200 -5.97 -25.65 -8.58
C LEU A 200 -6.88 -25.46 -9.81
N PHE A 201 -6.94 -24.25 -10.37
CA PHE A 201 -7.59 -24.04 -11.67
C PHE A 201 -6.89 -24.83 -12.79
N ALA A 202 -5.56 -24.80 -12.84
CA ALA A 202 -4.79 -25.52 -13.85
C ALA A 202 -4.94 -27.04 -13.72
N THR A 203 -4.96 -27.61 -12.51
CA THR A 203 -5.26 -29.03 -12.31
C THR A 203 -6.69 -29.35 -12.72
N GLY A 204 -7.66 -28.50 -12.37
CA GLY A 204 -9.05 -28.64 -12.82
C GLY A 204 -9.22 -28.71 -14.34
N LEU A 205 -8.40 -28.00 -15.13
CA LEU A 205 -8.41 -28.14 -16.59
C LEU A 205 -7.95 -29.52 -17.05
N PHE A 206 -6.95 -30.10 -16.39
CA PHE A 206 -6.45 -31.44 -16.70
C PHE A 206 -7.49 -32.52 -16.37
N GLU A 207 -8.26 -32.32 -15.29
CA GLU A 207 -9.32 -33.24 -14.85
C GLU A 207 -10.53 -33.31 -15.79
N ILE A 208 -10.68 -32.37 -16.72
CA ILE A 208 -11.72 -32.41 -17.76
C ILE A 208 -11.46 -33.55 -18.76
N LEU A 209 -10.19 -33.93 -18.93
CA LEU A 209 -9.77 -34.86 -19.98
C LEU A 209 -10.31 -36.29 -19.79
N PRO A 210 -10.20 -36.95 -18.61
CA PRO A 210 -10.73 -38.29 -18.41
C PRO A 210 -12.24 -38.44 -18.70
N PRO A 211 -13.15 -37.60 -18.16
CA PRO A 211 -14.58 -37.74 -18.43
C PRO A 211 -14.94 -37.36 -19.87
N LEU A 212 -14.18 -36.47 -20.52
CA LEU A 212 -14.34 -36.17 -21.94
C LEU A 212 -14.03 -37.39 -22.81
N ILE A 213 -12.91 -38.06 -22.55
CA ILE A 213 -12.51 -39.29 -23.24
C ILE A 213 -13.51 -40.41 -22.97
N ALA A 214 -13.89 -40.65 -21.72
CA ALA A 214 -14.86 -41.67 -21.34
C ALA A 214 -16.22 -41.45 -22.03
N ARG A 215 -16.67 -40.20 -22.14
CA ARG A 215 -17.89 -39.84 -22.88
C ARG A 215 -17.75 -40.14 -24.37
N PHE A 216 -16.59 -39.87 -24.97
CA PHE A 216 -16.34 -40.16 -26.38
C PHE A 216 -16.33 -41.66 -26.66
N VAL A 217 -15.63 -42.44 -25.83
CA VAL A 217 -15.63 -43.91 -25.86
C VAL A 217 -17.04 -44.49 -25.70
N SER A 218 -17.84 -43.97 -24.77
CA SER A 218 -19.22 -44.44 -24.54
C SER A 218 -20.16 -44.25 -25.74
N ARG A 219 -19.77 -43.41 -26.72
CA ARG A 219 -20.52 -43.18 -27.97
C ARG A 219 -20.04 -44.04 -29.14
N GLY A 220 -19.19 -45.03 -28.87
CA GLY A 220 -18.68 -45.99 -29.86
C GLY A 220 -17.34 -45.63 -30.48
N ALA A 221 -16.55 -44.75 -29.84
CA ALA A 221 -15.18 -44.48 -30.28
C ALA A 221 -14.23 -45.61 -29.88
N ASP A 222 -13.18 -45.84 -30.70
CA ASP A 222 -12.19 -46.87 -30.44
C ASP A 222 -11.44 -46.65 -29.13
N VAL A 223 -11.39 -47.69 -28.29
CA VAL A 223 -10.71 -47.65 -26.98
C VAL A 223 -9.18 -47.80 -27.08
N VAL A 224 -8.69 -48.37 -28.19
CA VAL A 224 -7.28 -48.77 -28.37
C VAL A 224 -6.30 -47.62 -28.14
N PRO A 225 -6.51 -46.39 -28.66
CA PRO A 225 -5.58 -45.27 -28.43
C PRO A 225 -5.47 -44.89 -26.95
N TYR A 226 -6.55 -45.05 -26.19
CA TYR A 226 -6.62 -44.67 -24.78
C TYR A 226 -6.07 -45.76 -23.85
N GLN A 227 -6.16 -47.03 -24.25
CA GLN A 227 -5.52 -48.14 -23.53
C GLN A 227 -3.99 -48.00 -23.52
N VAL A 228 -3.40 -47.44 -24.57
CA VAL A 228 -1.95 -47.14 -24.61
C VAL A 228 -1.57 -46.13 -23.52
N ILE A 229 -2.41 -45.12 -23.28
CA ILE A 229 -2.19 -44.13 -22.21
C ILE A 229 -2.20 -44.79 -20.83
N LEU A 230 -3.16 -45.68 -20.58
CA LEU A 230 -3.25 -46.39 -19.28
C LEU A 230 -2.14 -47.42 -19.07
N ARG A 231 -1.45 -47.85 -20.14
CA ARG A 231 -0.33 -48.80 -20.07
C ARG A 231 0.96 -48.18 -19.52
N TYR A 232 1.04 -46.85 -19.47
CA TYR A 232 2.17 -46.16 -18.85
C TYR A 232 2.14 -46.33 -17.32
N PRO A 233 3.28 -46.65 -16.68
CA PRO A 233 3.35 -46.75 -15.22
C PRO A 233 2.87 -45.47 -14.54
N GLY A 234 1.90 -45.59 -13.62
CA GLY A 234 1.35 -44.45 -12.89
C GLY A 234 0.21 -43.69 -13.59
N ALA A 235 -0.16 -44.05 -14.83
CA ALA A 235 -1.29 -43.41 -15.51
C ALA A 235 -2.62 -43.63 -14.77
N GLU A 236 -2.87 -44.84 -14.25
CA GLU A 236 -4.06 -45.13 -13.43
C GLU A 236 -4.04 -44.37 -12.09
N LEU A 237 -2.87 -44.14 -11.50
CA LEU A 237 -2.70 -43.34 -10.28
C LEU A 237 -3.05 -41.86 -10.52
N MET A 238 -2.87 -41.34 -11.73
CA MET A 238 -3.15 -39.94 -12.08
C MET A 238 -4.57 -39.75 -12.65
N LEU A 239 -4.99 -40.62 -13.57
CA LEU A 239 -6.21 -40.46 -14.35
C LEU A 239 -7.37 -41.29 -13.81
N GLY A 240 -7.10 -42.28 -12.94
CA GLY A 240 -8.07 -43.29 -12.53
C GLY A 240 -8.43 -44.24 -13.68
N ASN A 241 -9.36 -45.15 -13.42
CA ASN A 241 -9.86 -46.09 -14.45
C ASN A 241 -11.08 -45.51 -15.17
N PHE A 242 -10.87 -44.42 -15.91
CA PHE A 242 -11.95 -43.67 -16.57
C PHE A 242 -12.63 -44.44 -17.72
N LEU A 243 -11.99 -45.49 -18.26
CA LEU A 243 -12.58 -46.33 -19.31
C LEU A 243 -13.78 -47.15 -18.83
N ASN A 244 -13.91 -47.39 -17.53
CA ASN A 244 -15.00 -48.16 -16.94
C ASN A 244 -16.26 -47.34 -16.66
N TRP A 245 -16.24 -46.02 -16.90
CA TRP A 245 -17.39 -45.17 -16.59
C TRP A 245 -18.50 -45.34 -17.62
N SER A 246 -19.74 -45.42 -17.16
CA SER A 246 -20.90 -45.35 -18.04
C SER A 246 -21.00 -43.95 -18.67
N GLY A 247 -21.61 -43.83 -19.85
CA GLY A 247 -21.74 -42.55 -20.54
C GLY A 247 -22.48 -41.46 -19.74
N SER A 248 -23.41 -41.86 -18.86
CA SER A 248 -24.10 -40.95 -17.95
C SER A 248 -23.18 -40.43 -16.84
N ILE A 249 -22.40 -41.31 -16.20
CA ILE A 249 -21.41 -40.93 -15.18
C ILE A 249 -20.35 -40.01 -15.79
N ALA A 250 -19.80 -40.39 -16.96
CA ALA A 250 -18.82 -39.57 -17.67
C ALA A 250 -19.36 -38.17 -17.99
N THR A 251 -20.63 -38.06 -18.40
CA THR A 251 -21.26 -36.77 -18.68
C THR A 251 -21.44 -35.93 -17.40
N GLY A 252 -21.87 -36.54 -16.29
CA GLY A 252 -22.00 -35.86 -15.01
C GLY A 252 -20.67 -35.33 -14.48
N LEU A 253 -19.63 -36.19 -14.49
CA LEU A 253 -18.28 -35.80 -14.07
C LEU A 253 -17.68 -34.72 -14.97
N LEU A 254 -17.94 -34.75 -16.27
CA LEU A 254 -17.51 -33.70 -17.20
C LEU A 254 -18.10 -32.33 -16.82
N ILE A 255 -19.41 -32.29 -16.54
CA ILE A 255 -20.09 -31.04 -16.15
C ILE A 255 -19.50 -30.51 -14.83
N LEU A 256 -19.30 -31.38 -13.85
CA LEU A 256 -18.74 -30.98 -12.55
C LEU A 256 -17.28 -30.50 -12.67
N ALA A 257 -16.46 -31.16 -13.49
CA ALA A 257 -15.07 -30.75 -13.73
C ALA A 257 -14.99 -29.37 -14.41
N VAL A 258 -15.82 -29.13 -15.44
CA VAL A 258 -15.89 -27.82 -16.11
C VAL A 258 -16.39 -26.74 -15.15
N ALA A 259 -17.42 -27.02 -14.35
CA ALA A 259 -17.94 -26.09 -13.36
C ALA A 259 -16.89 -25.75 -12.30
N ARG A 260 -16.17 -26.76 -11.78
CA ARG A 260 -15.06 -26.58 -10.82
C ARG A 260 -13.98 -25.67 -11.42
N ALA A 261 -13.51 -25.94 -12.63
CA ALA A 261 -12.50 -25.12 -13.30
C ALA A 261 -12.98 -23.67 -13.49
N ALA A 262 -14.23 -23.46 -13.91
CA ALA A 262 -14.80 -22.12 -14.04
C ALA A 262 -14.87 -21.39 -12.69
N ILE A 263 -15.28 -22.07 -11.61
CA ILE A 263 -15.31 -21.51 -10.25
C ILE A 263 -13.88 -21.12 -9.83
N MET A 264 -12.90 -22.01 -9.96
CA MET A 264 -11.50 -21.72 -9.57
C MET A 264 -10.90 -20.54 -10.36
N LEU A 265 -11.26 -20.39 -11.64
CA LEU A 265 -10.87 -19.22 -12.43
C LEU A 265 -11.46 -17.93 -11.88
N ILE A 266 -12.77 -17.92 -11.59
CA ILE A 266 -13.47 -16.75 -11.03
C ILE A 266 -12.84 -16.35 -9.68
N LEU A 267 -12.54 -17.33 -8.83
CA LEU A 267 -11.91 -17.09 -7.53
C LEU A 267 -10.48 -16.55 -7.68
N THR A 268 -9.69 -17.10 -8.62
CA THR A 268 -8.33 -16.60 -8.91
C THR A 268 -8.37 -15.15 -9.36
N VAL A 269 -9.26 -14.81 -10.31
CA VAL A 269 -9.47 -13.42 -10.76
C VAL A 269 -9.97 -12.55 -9.62
N GLY A 270 -10.85 -13.07 -8.76
CA GLY A 270 -11.38 -12.37 -7.59
C GLY A 270 -10.34 -12.00 -6.56
N LEU A 271 -9.44 -12.93 -6.23
CA LEU A 271 -8.29 -12.69 -5.34
C LEU A 271 -7.32 -11.68 -5.96
N PHE A 272 -7.01 -11.82 -7.25
CA PHE A 272 -6.16 -10.87 -7.97
C PHE A 272 -6.75 -9.45 -7.98
N ALA A 273 -8.06 -9.34 -8.18
CA ALA A 273 -8.81 -8.08 -8.14
C ALA A 273 -9.06 -7.55 -6.71
N ARG A 274 -8.60 -8.26 -5.66
CA ARG A 274 -8.81 -7.92 -4.24
C ARG A 274 -10.29 -7.72 -3.88
N SER A 275 -11.17 -8.58 -4.41
CA SER A 275 -12.61 -8.54 -4.12
C SER A 275 -12.93 -9.19 -2.78
N SER A 276 -13.44 -8.41 -1.82
CA SER A 276 -13.78 -8.89 -0.47
C SER A 276 -14.84 -10.00 -0.48
N SER A 277 -15.82 -9.97 -1.41
CA SER A 277 -16.84 -11.02 -1.49
C SER A 277 -16.25 -12.35 -1.97
N LEU A 278 -15.40 -12.31 -3.00
CA LEU A 278 -14.78 -13.51 -3.57
C LEU A 278 -13.71 -14.11 -2.65
N TYR A 279 -13.14 -13.31 -1.75
CA TYR A 279 -12.28 -13.80 -0.67
C TYR A 279 -13.00 -14.83 0.21
N TYR A 280 -14.16 -14.47 0.78
CA TYR A 280 -14.92 -15.39 1.64
C TYR A 280 -15.44 -16.61 0.88
N VAL A 281 -15.87 -16.42 -0.37
CA VAL A 281 -16.29 -17.54 -1.23
C VAL A 281 -15.12 -18.49 -1.48
N THR A 282 -13.90 -17.98 -1.68
CA THR A 282 -12.70 -18.82 -1.86
C THR A 282 -12.49 -19.75 -0.67
N ILE A 283 -12.62 -19.25 0.56
CA ILE A 283 -12.43 -20.07 1.78
C ILE A 283 -13.43 -21.23 1.78
N VAL A 284 -14.71 -20.95 1.55
CA VAL A 284 -15.77 -21.97 1.53
C VAL A 284 -15.53 -22.99 0.41
N VAL A 285 -15.19 -22.51 -0.80
CA VAL A 285 -14.96 -23.38 -1.96
C VAL A 285 -13.74 -24.26 -1.75
N LEU A 286 -12.64 -23.77 -1.18
CA LEU A 286 -11.47 -24.60 -0.89
C LEU A 286 -11.78 -25.74 0.10
N ILE A 287 -12.61 -25.49 1.11
CA ILE A 287 -13.05 -26.53 2.05
C ILE A 287 -13.90 -27.58 1.32
N LEU A 288 -14.84 -27.14 0.49
CA LEU A 288 -15.66 -28.04 -0.31
C LEU A 288 -14.82 -28.82 -1.34
N ASP A 289 -13.76 -28.22 -1.88
CA ASP A 289 -12.86 -28.86 -2.84
C ASP A 289 -12.07 -30.00 -2.19
N VAL A 290 -11.63 -29.85 -0.94
CA VAL A 290 -11.01 -30.94 -0.17
C VAL A 290 -11.99 -32.11 -0.01
N MET A 291 -13.24 -31.83 0.36
CA MET A 291 -14.28 -32.86 0.48
C MET A 291 -14.57 -33.56 -0.85
N TRP A 292 -14.63 -32.78 -1.94
CA TRP A 292 -14.87 -33.28 -3.30
C TRP A 292 -13.76 -34.23 -3.76
N ASN A 293 -12.50 -33.86 -3.53
CA ASN A 293 -11.35 -34.70 -3.90
C ASN A 293 -11.31 -35.99 -3.08
N PHE A 294 -11.65 -35.94 -1.78
CA PHE A 294 -11.79 -37.14 -0.96
C PHE A 294 -12.89 -38.07 -1.49
N TYR A 295 -14.07 -37.52 -1.80
CA TYR A 295 -15.19 -38.29 -2.36
C TYR A 295 -14.80 -38.96 -3.68
N ARG A 296 -14.18 -38.23 -4.61
CA ARG A 296 -13.77 -38.79 -5.91
C ARG A 296 -12.71 -39.88 -5.77
N ALA A 297 -11.76 -39.73 -4.86
CA ALA A 297 -10.78 -40.77 -4.57
C ALA A 297 -11.46 -42.02 -4.00
N ALA A 298 -12.34 -41.86 -3.01
CA ALA A 298 -13.06 -42.97 -2.38
C ALA A 298 -14.01 -43.70 -3.35
N ALA A 299 -14.64 -42.97 -4.27
CA ALA A 299 -15.54 -43.52 -5.29
C ALA A 299 -14.81 -44.08 -6.53
N GLY A 300 -13.48 -43.96 -6.61
CA GLY A 300 -12.69 -44.40 -7.77
C GLY A 300 -12.90 -43.55 -9.04
N TYR A 301 -13.41 -42.32 -8.89
CA TYR A 301 -13.63 -41.36 -9.98
C TYR A 301 -12.42 -40.45 -10.26
N ALA A 302 -11.34 -40.61 -9.49
CA ALA A 302 -10.07 -39.94 -9.71
C ALA A 302 -8.92 -40.91 -9.43
N GLY A 303 -7.78 -40.67 -10.06
CA GLY A 303 -6.54 -41.30 -9.65
C GLY A 303 -6.17 -40.87 -8.23
N SER A 304 -5.71 -41.80 -7.41
CA SER A 304 -5.39 -41.49 -6.01
C SER A 304 -4.27 -40.46 -5.89
N ALA A 305 -3.30 -40.44 -6.81
CA ALA A 305 -2.20 -39.48 -6.79
C ALA A 305 -2.66 -38.05 -7.15
N SER A 306 -3.55 -37.89 -8.14
CA SER A 306 -4.09 -36.58 -8.49
C SER A 306 -4.99 -36.02 -7.39
N ALA A 307 -5.88 -36.86 -6.83
CA ALA A 307 -6.73 -36.45 -5.72
C ALA A 307 -5.91 -36.05 -4.47
N VAL A 308 -4.87 -36.80 -4.12
CA VAL A 308 -3.96 -36.42 -3.02
C VAL A 308 -3.22 -35.13 -3.33
N GLY A 309 -2.73 -34.95 -4.56
CA GLY A 309 -2.08 -33.73 -5.00
C GLY A 309 -2.97 -32.50 -4.86
N ASP A 310 -4.22 -32.59 -5.31
CA ASP A 310 -5.20 -31.50 -5.20
C ASP A 310 -5.56 -31.20 -3.74
N VAL A 311 -5.72 -32.22 -2.89
CA VAL A 311 -5.95 -32.02 -1.45
C VAL A 311 -4.76 -31.30 -0.79
N LEU A 312 -3.53 -31.73 -1.05
CA LEU A 312 -2.33 -31.07 -0.52
C LEU A 312 -2.22 -29.63 -0.99
N MET A 313 -2.54 -29.36 -2.26
CA MET A 313 -2.55 -28.02 -2.84
C MET A 313 -3.60 -27.13 -2.16
N ALA A 314 -4.83 -27.64 -1.96
CA ALA A 314 -5.90 -26.92 -1.28
C ALA A 314 -5.57 -26.66 0.20
N LEU A 315 -4.96 -27.63 0.90
CA LEU A 315 -4.48 -27.46 2.27
C LEU A 315 -3.32 -26.46 2.38
N ALA A 316 -2.48 -26.34 1.35
CA ALA A 316 -1.44 -25.31 1.28
C ALA A 316 -2.02 -23.92 0.95
N ALA A 317 -3.06 -23.86 0.10
CA ALA A 317 -3.73 -22.63 -0.29
C ALA A 317 -4.48 -21.98 0.88
N LEU A 318 -5.20 -22.79 1.67
CA LEU A 318 -6.10 -22.33 2.72
C LEU A 318 -5.42 -21.41 3.76
N PRO A 319 -4.29 -21.77 4.41
CA PRO A 319 -3.63 -20.88 5.38
C PRO A 319 -3.09 -19.60 4.72
N MET A 320 -2.68 -19.66 3.45
CA MET A 320 -2.22 -18.48 2.71
C MET A 320 -3.39 -17.51 2.46
N VAL A 321 -4.57 -18.03 2.11
CA VAL A 321 -5.79 -17.22 1.98
C VAL A 321 -6.17 -16.60 3.32
N PHE A 322 -6.16 -17.35 4.42
CA PHE A 322 -6.42 -16.78 5.75
C PHE A 322 -5.41 -15.70 6.14
N ALA A 323 -4.13 -15.91 5.88
CA ALA A 323 -3.08 -14.92 6.16
C ALA A 323 -3.18 -13.65 5.29
N ALA A 324 -3.87 -13.72 4.14
CA ALA A 324 -4.12 -12.59 3.25
C ALA A 324 -5.32 -11.70 3.66
N ASP A 325 -5.98 -11.98 4.80
CA ASP A 325 -7.17 -11.25 5.28
C ASP A 325 -7.01 -9.72 5.27
N ARG A 326 -5.83 -9.22 5.67
CA ARG A 326 -5.50 -7.78 5.71
C ARG A 326 -5.64 -7.08 4.36
N ASP A 327 -5.43 -7.79 3.24
CA ASP A 327 -5.52 -7.21 1.89
C ASP A 327 -6.97 -6.97 1.42
N PHE A 328 -7.95 -7.58 2.09
CA PHE A 328 -9.37 -7.49 1.72
C PHE A 328 -10.19 -6.57 2.63
N HIS A 329 -9.59 -6.09 3.73
CA HIS A 329 -10.20 -5.08 4.59
C HIS A 329 -10.20 -3.71 3.93
N VAL A 330 -11.39 -3.16 3.75
CA VAL A 330 -11.60 -1.81 3.24
C VAL A 330 -11.60 -0.84 4.43
N VAL A 331 -10.58 0.02 4.49
CA VAL A 331 -10.46 1.03 5.54
C VAL A 331 -11.06 2.33 5.04
N ARG A 332 -11.82 3.01 5.90
CA ARG A 332 -12.25 4.39 5.66
C ARG A 332 -11.09 5.31 6.02
N ALA A 333 -10.44 5.87 5.02
CA ALA A 333 -9.37 6.84 5.21
C ALA A 333 -9.85 8.25 4.91
N ARG A 334 -9.31 9.22 5.64
CA ARG A 334 -9.52 10.64 5.33
C ARG A 334 -8.68 11.03 4.11
N LEU A 335 -9.22 11.91 3.28
CA LEU A 335 -8.50 12.61 2.22
C LEU A 335 -7.54 13.62 2.85
N THR A 336 -6.25 13.43 2.64
CA THR A 336 -5.18 14.37 3.02
C THR A 336 -4.63 15.05 1.78
N VAL A 337 -4.32 16.34 1.88
CA VAL A 337 -3.78 17.10 0.75
C VAL A 337 -2.26 16.98 0.73
N LEU A 338 -1.80 15.92 0.09
CA LEU A 338 -0.38 15.63 -0.09
C LEU A 338 -0.08 15.42 -1.58
N PRO A 339 1.10 15.86 -2.07
CA PRO A 339 1.55 15.52 -3.41
C PRO A 339 1.71 14.01 -3.55
N ASP A 340 1.42 13.47 -4.74
CA ASP A 340 1.53 12.03 -4.97
C ASP A 340 3.02 11.65 -5.08
N THR A 341 3.52 10.89 -4.10
CA THR A 341 4.91 10.48 -4.03
C THR A 341 5.31 9.47 -5.11
N HIS A 342 4.34 8.85 -5.81
CA HIS A 342 4.60 7.86 -6.86
C HIS A 342 4.78 8.48 -8.25
N LEU A 343 4.30 9.70 -8.45
CA LEU A 343 4.45 10.39 -9.73
C LEU A 343 5.89 10.90 -9.89
N ARG A 344 6.42 10.81 -11.12
CA ARG A 344 7.74 11.32 -11.47
C ARG A 344 7.63 12.22 -12.69
N GLY A 345 8.28 13.39 -12.62
CA GLY A 345 8.35 14.37 -13.70
C GLY A 345 7.17 15.36 -13.72
N ALA A 346 7.44 16.57 -14.22
CA ALA A 346 6.50 17.69 -14.17
C ALA A 346 5.18 17.40 -14.90
N THR A 347 5.24 16.79 -16.08
CA THR A 347 4.05 16.47 -16.88
C THR A 347 3.11 15.49 -16.19
N ALA A 348 3.64 14.54 -15.40
CA ALA A 348 2.83 13.59 -14.65
C ALA A 348 2.05 14.30 -13.52
N PHE A 349 2.74 15.14 -12.75
CA PHE A 349 2.11 16.00 -11.74
C PHE A 349 1.06 16.95 -12.34
N TYR A 350 1.37 17.55 -13.48
CA TYR A 350 0.45 18.44 -14.19
C TYR A 350 -0.84 17.73 -14.64
N LYS A 351 -0.71 16.54 -15.24
CA LYS A 351 -1.85 15.71 -15.64
C LYS A 351 -2.68 15.27 -14.42
N ALA A 352 -2.04 14.90 -13.33
CA ALA A 352 -2.72 14.55 -12.08
C ALA A 352 -3.51 15.74 -11.52
N GLY A 353 -2.93 16.94 -11.52
CA GLY A 353 -3.62 18.17 -11.13
C GLY A 353 -4.89 18.42 -11.95
N HIS A 354 -4.82 18.23 -13.28
CA HIS A 354 -6.00 18.32 -14.15
C HIS A 354 -7.05 17.25 -13.86
N ALA A 355 -6.65 16.03 -13.51
CA ALA A 355 -7.58 14.98 -13.10
C ALA A 355 -8.33 15.36 -11.81
N TYR A 356 -7.61 15.87 -10.79
CA TYR A 356 -8.22 16.35 -9.54
C TYR A 356 -9.11 17.58 -9.76
N ARG A 357 -8.74 18.49 -10.66
CA ARG A 357 -9.57 19.63 -11.06
C ARG A 357 -10.91 19.18 -11.63
N LYS A 358 -10.93 18.16 -12.51
CA LYS A 358 -12.18 17.61 -13.06
C LYS A 358 -13.09 17.00 -11.98
N LEU A 359 -12.52 16.48 -10.91
CA LEU A 359 -13.23 15.99 -9.73
C LEU A 359 -13.65 17.12 -8.76
N GLY A 360 -13.32 18.38 -9.06
CA GLY A 360 -13.58 19.54 -8.22
C GLY A 360 -12.73 19.61 -6.94
N MET A 361 -11.67 18.81 -6.85
CA MET A 361 -10.71 18.76 -5.75
C MET A 361 -9.59 19.78 -5.97
N TRP A 362 -9.93 21.08 -5.87
CA TRP A 362 -9.01 22.17 -6.22
C TRP A 362 -7.76 22.23 -5.33
N ALA A 363 -7.87 21.94 -4.03
CA ALA A 363 -6.72 21.96 -3.14
C ALA A 363 -5.71 20.84 -3.49
N MET A 364 -6.21 19.64 -3.82
CA MET A 364 -5.37 18.57 -4.36
C MET A 364 -4.74 18.94 -5.70
N ALA A 365 -5.49 19.59 -6.60
CA ALA A 365 -4.97 20.04 -7.88
C ALA A 365 -3.80 21.03 -7.69
N VAL A 366 -3.97 22.01 -6.80
CA VAL A 366 -2.92 22.97 -6.42
C VAL A 366 -1.69 22.26 -5.87
N ALA A 367 -1.86 21.27 -4.98
CA ALA A 367 -0.74 20.50 -4.43
C ALA A 367 0.08 19.80 -5.53
N GLN A 368 -0.57 19.20 -6.53
CA GLN A 368 0.13 18.55 -7.66
C GLN A 368 0.76 19.58 -8.60
N TRP A 369 0.08 20.68 -8.93
CA TRP A 369 0.63 21.72 -9.81
C TRP A 369 1.83 22.44 -9.20
N ARG A 370 1.89 22.60 -7.87
CA ARG A 370 3.10 23.09 -7.18
C ARG A 370 4.32 22.20 -7.46
N GLN A 371 4.14 20.88 -7.44
CA GLN A 371 5.20 19.94 -7.78
C GLN A 371 5.58 20.01 -9.26
N ALA A 372 4.60 20.21 -10.16
CA ALA A 372 4.87 20.41 -11.58
C ALA A 372 5.73 21.66 -11.85
N VAL A 373 5.39 22.79 -11.22
CA VAL A 373 6.17 24.03 -11.29
C VAL A 373 7.57 23.85 -10.70
N GLY A 374 7.69 23.18 -9.55
CA GLY A 374 8.99 22.87 -8.95
C GLY A 374 9.88 21.99 -9.82
N ALA A 375 9.29 21.05 -10.56
CA ALA A 375 10.02 20.14 -11.45
C ALA A 375 10.42 20.79 -12.78
N GLN A 376 9.62 21.73 -13.32
CA GLN A 376 9.93 22.49 -14.54
C GLN A 376 9.60 23.98 -14.36
N PRO A 377 10.52 24.78 -13.80
CA PRO A 377 10.27 26.18 -13.45
C PRO A 377 10.14 27.15 -14.62
N ARG A 378 10.38 26.70 -15.86
CA ARG A 378 10.33 27.53 -17.08
C ARG A 378 9.04 27.38 -17.87
N GLU A 379 8.16 26.46 -17.45
CA GLU A 379 6.93 26.16 -18.17
C GLU A 379 5.80 27.07 -17.66
N VAL A 380 5.52 28.13 -18.42
CA VAL A 380 4.54 29.17 -18.06
C VAL A 380 3.13 28.60 -17.92
N LEU A 381 2.79 27.57 -18.70
CA LEU A 381 1.49 26.90 -18.61
C LEU A 381 1.20 26.39 -17.18
N TYR A 382 2.21 25.86 -16.50
CA TYR A 382 2.04 25.35 -15.13
C TYR A 382 1.77 26.47 -14.12
N TYR A 383 2.39 27.64 -14.31
CA TYR A 383 2.13 28.80 -13.45
C TYR A 383 0.71 29.35 -13.65
N LYS A 384 0.21 29.40 -14.90
CA LYS A 384 -1.16 29.85 -15.20
C LYS A 384 -2.20 28.99 -14.49
N ASP A 385 -2.10 27.66 -14.65
CA ASP A 385 -3.03 26.72 -14.01
C ASP A 385 -2.91 26.72 -12.48
N LEU A 386 -1.69 26.83 -11.95
CA LEU A 386 -1.47 26.94 -10.51
C LEU A 386 -2.11 28.23 -9.94
N GLY A 387 -1.96 29.36 -10.63
CA GLY A 387 -2.60 30.62 -10.27
C GLY A 387 -4.13 30.49 -10.23
N VAL A 388 -4.73 29.98 -11.31
CA VAL A 388 -6.19 29.71 -11.36
C VAL A 388 -6.62 28.76 -10.23
N GLY A 389 -5.82 27.75 -9.92
CA GLY A 389 -6.04 26.85 -8.79
C GLY A 389 -6.11 27.56 -7.45
N TYR A 390 -5.13 28.44 -7.17
CA TYR A 390 -5.11 29.25 -5.95
C TYR A 390 -6.33 30.18 -5.85
N ALA A 391 -6.73 30.82 -6.95
CA ALA A 391 -7.92 31.66 -6.98
C ALA A 391 -9.21 30.88 -6.69
N GLN A 392 -9.26 29.57 -7.00
CA GLN A 392 -10.42 28.74 -6.71
C GLN A 392 -10.56 28.27 -5.28
N ILE A 393 -9.46 28.25 -4.52
CA ILE A 393 -9.46 27.95 -3.08
C ILE A 393 -9.41 29.24 -2.23
N ASP A 394 -9.80 30.37 -2.82
CA ASP A 394 -9.82 31.71 -2.21
C ASP A 394 -8.44 32.16 -1.65
N ARG A 395 -7.34 31.69 -2.24
CA ARG A 395 -5.96 32.12 -1.93
C ARG A 395 -5.51 33.16 -2.95
N PHE A 396 -6.22 34.29 -2.99
CA PHE A 396 -6.02 35.34 -4.01
C PHE A 396 -4.60 35.91 -4.02
N ASP A 397 -4.01 36.17 -2.85
CA ASP A 397 -2.66 36.73 -2.76
C ASP A 397 -1.60 35.81 -3.40
N ARG A 398 -1.65 34.51 -3.11
CA ARG A 398 -0.75 33.52 -3.74
C ARG A 398 -1.02 33.39 -5.24
N SER A 399 -2.30 33.41 -5.64
CA SER A 399 -2.68 33.38 -7.06
C SER A 399 -2.03 34.52 -7.83
N LEU A 400 -2.14 35.76 -7.32
CA LEU A 400 -1.59 36.94 -7.98
C LEU A 400 -0.07 36.87 -8.07
N ARG A 401 0.64 36.48 -7.00
CA ARG A 401 2.10 36.32 -7.02
C ARG A 401 2.57 35.31 -8.08
N VAL A 402 1.88 34.17 -8.21
CA VAL A 402 2.22 33.13 -9.20
C VAL A 402 1.95 33.60 -10.63
N LEU A 403 0.85 34.33 -10.86
CA LEU A 403 0.52 34.88 -12.16
C LEU A 403 1.44 36.04 -12.57
N GLU A 404 1.90 36.85 -11.63
CA GLU A 404 2.93 37.88 -11.88
C GLU A 404 4.24 37.24 -12.32
N GLU A 405 4.64 36.12 -11.71
CA GLU A 405 5.80 35.35 -12.17
C GLU A 405 5.56 34.77 -13.59
N ALA A 406 4.37 34.26 -13.87
CA ALA A 406 4.00 33.83 -15.23
C ALA A 406 4.13 34.97 -16.25
N ALA A 407 3.65 36.17 -15.91
CA ALA A 407 3.72 37.36 -16.75
C ALA A 407 5.18 37.81 -16.99
N ARG A 408 6.05 37.68 -15.99
CA ARG A 408 7.50 37.93 -16.15
C ARG A 408 8.14 36.97 -17.14
N GLN A 409 7.75 35.69 -17.10
CA GLN A 409 8.31 34.65 -17.98
C GLN A 409 7.78 34.70 -19.41
N ALA A 410 6.51 35.08 -19.61
CA ALA A 410 5.92 35.31 -20.93
C ALA A 410 5.17 36.65 -21.00
N PRO A 411 5.89 37.78 -21.18
CA PRO A 411 5.28 39.12 -21.24
C PRO A 411 4.31 39.33 -22.41
N GLY A 412 4.39 38.48 -23.44
CA GLY A 412 3.54 38.57 -24.63
C GLY A 412 2.27 37.71 -24.57
N ASP A 413 2.01 36.96 -23.50
CA ASP A 413 0.80 36.15 -23.35
C ASP A 413 -0.37 37.03 -22.88
N PRO A 414 -1.41 37.27 -23.72
CA PRO A 414 -2.53 38.12 -23.36
C PRO A 414 -3.47 37.47 -22.33
N GLU A 415 -3.41 36.15 -22.13
CA GLU A 415 -4.31 35.45 -21.20
C GLU A 415 -3.93 35.72 -19.74
N ILE A 416 -2.65 35.95 -19.44
CA ILE A 416 -2.18 36.18 -18.07
C ILE A 416 -2.79 37.46 -17.45
N PRO A 417 -2.73 38.65 -18.07
CA PRO A 417 -3.34 39.85 -17.51
C PRO A 417 -4.87 39.73 -17.41
N GLU A 418 -5.52 39.01 -18.33
CA GLU A 418 -6.96 38.73 -18.24
C GLU A 418 -7.29 37.89 -16.99
N ILE A 419 -6.54 36.82 -16.74
CA ILE A 419 -6.71 36.00 -15.53
C ILE A 419 -6.44 36.84 -14.28
N VAL A 420 -5.38 37.67 -14.25
CA VAL A 420 -5.07 38.55 -13.12
C VAL A 420 -6.23 39.51 -12.83
N ALA A 421 -6.82 40.12 -13.86
CA ALA A 421 -7.97 41.01 -13.71
C ALA A 421 -9.18 40.26 -13.12
N LEU A 422 -9.45 39.03 -13.60
CA LEU A 422 -10.52 38.19 -13.07
C LEU A 422 -10.30 37.81 -11.60
N VAL A 423 -9.06 37.50 -11.22
CA VAL A 423 -8.70 37.14 -9.84
C VAL A 423 -8.89 38.33 -8.91
N ARG A 424 -8.43 39.53 -9.29
CA ARG A 424 -8.64 40.76 -8.50
C ARG A 424 -10.13 41.08 -8.32
N ALA A 425 -10.91 41.02 -9.39
CA ALA A 425 -12.36 41.24 -9.30
C ALA A 425 -13.08 40.23 -8.39
N ARG A 426 -12.57 39.00 -8.26
CA ARG A 426 -13.08 38.01 -7.30
C ARG A 426 -12.66 38.31 -5.87
N GLN A 427 -11.43 38.76 -5.67
CA GLN A 427 -10.91 39.17 -4.37
C GLN A 427 -11.74 40.32 -3.81
N ASP A 428 -11.95 41.38 -4.59
CA ASP A 428 -12.73 42.56 -4.17
C ASP A 428 -14.15 42.16 -3.71
N LYS A 429 -14.83 41.32 -4.51
CA LYS A 429 -16.15 40.77 -4.16
C LYS A 429 -16.14 39.90 -2.91
N ALA A 430 -15.06 39.19 -2.63
CA ALA A 430 -14.93 38.36 -1.43
C ALA A 430 -14.69 39.23 -0.19
N GLU A 431 -13.91 40.31 -0.32
CA GLU A 431 -13.68 41.29 0.74
C GLU A 431 -14.94 42.09 1.08
N GLU A 432 -15.73 42.49 0.07
CA GLU A 432 -17.04 43.14 0.26
C GLU A 432 -17.99 42.26 1.07
N LYS A 433 -18.06 40.96 0.78
CA LYS A 433 -18.92 40.01 1.51
C LYS A 433 -18.50 39.78 2.97
N ARG A 434 -17.26 40.14 3.31
CA ARG A 434 -16.69 39.92 4.65
C ARG A 434 -16.89 41.14 5.56
N LYS A 435 -17.15 42.31 4.97
CA LYS A 435 -17.59 43.54 5.65
C LYS A 435 -19.10 43.49 5.87
#